data_AF-A0A0Q7Z6K3-F1
#
_entry.id   AF-A0A0Q7Z6K3-F1
#
_cell.length_a   1.000
_cell.length_b   1.000
_cell.length_c   1.000
_cell.angle_alpha   90.00
_cell.angle_beta   90.00
_cell.angle_gamma   90.00
#
_symmetry.space_group_name_H-M   'P 1'
#
loop_
_entity.id
_entity.type
_entity.pdbx_description
1 polymer ?
#
loop_
_entity_poly.entity_id
_entity_poly.type
_entity_poly.pdbx_seq_one_letter_code
_entity_poly.pdbx_strand_id
1 'polypeptide(L)'
;MASIWYRAFFVAAALSAAPVAAQEPLAVAEGKPWTHAHSGIIVPAALDELPRVRATSFAAPELDISQNFASDDGRESLTVYIFRNTNGAVPVWFAQAQRAISLRTDLADPPLGVAPVAFTPPGQSTASGIKAVFAPVGVEGIRSTGVALFAVGDWYVKLRANSATLTPADLSGWMEGVLAELTLPRGTAPAVRPIADCAPKLVFGPDATDSTLPDTALTAGVRTAAARMVGTRWCLDQVVRGNQAVYRPDGARDRYLLATGDNGKAFAVEPQGAVGATYYSANLVGARQTFTIVAQDRMPSPQHVLDLAAADRSVAAIETWPTR
;
A
#
# COMPACT_ATOMS: atom_id res chain seq x y z
N MET A 1 2.36 -54.38 -5.40
CA MET A 1 3.38 -54.21 -4.33
C MET A 1 4.54 -53.46 -4.94
N ALA A 2 4.99 -52.27 -4.53
CA ALA A 2 4.51 -51.28 -3.58
C ALA A 2 5.01 -49.91 -4.09
N SER A 3 4.17 -48.90 -4.00
CA SER A 3 4.44 -47.50 -4.35
C SER A 3 5.39 -46.89 -3.32
N ILE A 4 6.47 -46.22 -3.77
CA ILE A 4 7.36 -45.44 -2.92
C ILE A 4 6.87 -43.99 -2.92
N TRP A 5 6.30 -43.60 -1.79
CA TRP A 5 5.88 -42.23 -1.50
C TRP A 5 7.08 -41.38 -1.06
N TYR A 6 7.37 -40.31 -1.80
CA TYR A 6 8.21 -39.22 -1.29
C TYR A 6 7.39 -38.36 -0.32
N ARG A 7 7.77 -38.39 0.97
CA ARG A 7 7.35 -37.37 1.95
C ARG A 7 8.27 -36.16 1.79
N ALA A 8 7.85 -35.18 1.01
CA ALA A 8 8.40 -33.83 1.08
C ALA A 8 7.63 -33.06 2.17
N PHE A 9 8.33 -32.73 3.25
CA PHE A 9 7.85 -31.76 4.24
C PHE A 9 7.87 -30.36 3.60
N PHE A 10 6.70 -29.86 3.20
CA PHE A 10 6.51 -28.43 2.94
C PHE A 10 6.34 -27.71 4.27
N VAL A 11 7.36 -26.96 4.69
CA VAL A 11 7.18 -25.92 5.71
C VAL A 11 6.54 -24.72 5.00
N ALA A 12 5.26 -24.51 5.29
CA ALA A 12 4.46 -23.45 4.71
C ALA A 12 4.97 -22.07 5.15
N ALA A 13 5.35 -21.24 4.19
CA ALA A 13 5.57 -19.82 4.36
C ALA A 13 4.21 -19.12 4.57
N ALA A 14 3.76 -19.06 5.82
CA ALA A 14 2.68 -18.17 6.22
C ALA A 14 3.29 -16.79 6.54
N LEU A 15 3.14 -15.81 5.63
CA LEU A 15 3.16 -14.36 5.89
C LEU A 15 3.11 -13.61 4.55
N SER A 16 1.92 -13.59 3.92
CA SER A 16 1.56 -12.57 2.90
C SER A 16 0.10 -12.60 2.47
N ALA A 17 -0.68 -13.60 2.88
CA ALA A 17 -2.13 -13.52 2.78
C ALA A 17 -2.67 -12.82 4.03
N ALA A 18 -3.43 -11.73 3.86
CA ALA A 18 -4.44 -11.40 4.86
C ALA A 18 -5.27 -12.69 5.09
N PRO A 19 -5.62 -13.06 6.33
CA PRO A 19 -6.45 -14.24 6.55
C PRO A 19 -7.68 -14.13 5.64
N VAL A 20 -7.99 -15.21 4.92
CA VAL A 20 -9.14 -15.28 4.00
C VAL A 20 -10.44 -14.84 4.68
N ALA A 21 -10.49 -14.92 6.01
CA ALA A 21 -11.56 -14.43 6.87
C ALA A 21 -11.80 -12.90 6.87
N ALA A 22 -10.96 -12.07 6.24
CA ALA A 22 -11.16 -10.62 6.16
C ALA A 22 -11.59 -10.11 4.77
N GLN A 23 -11.73 -11.01 3.78
CA GLN A 23 -12.21 -10.66 2.44
C GLN A 23 -13.69 -10.98 2.32
N GLU A 24 -14.49 -9.97 2.07
CA GLU A 24 -15.94 -10.12 1.92
C GLU A 24 -16.37 -9.62 0.54
N PRO A 25 -17.38 -10.24 -0.11
CA PRO A 25 -18.01 -9.66 -1.28
C PRO A 25 -18.51 -8.26 -0.96
N LEU A 26 -18.11 -7.29 -1.79
CA LEU A 26 -18.67 -5.94 -1.70
C LEU A 26 -20.05 -5.96 -2.36
N ALA A 27 -21.09 -5.54 -1.63
CA ALA A 27 -22.43 -5.47 -2.18
C ALA A 27 -22.51 -4.38 -3.26
N VAL A 28 -22.67 -4.79 -4.51
CA VAL A 28 -22.78 -3.89 -5.66
C VAL A 28 -23.93 -4.35 -6.54
N ALA A 29 -24.83 -3.45 -6.89
CA ALA A 29 -25.93 -3.75 -7.80
C ALA A 29 -25.42 -3.98 -9.23
N GLU A 30 -25.86 -5.07 -9.85
CA GLU A 30 -25.49 -5.43 -11.21
C GLU A 30 -25.88 -4.34 -12.21
N GLY A 31 -24.98 -4.02 -13.15
CA GLY A 31 -25.21 -3.00 -14.17
C GLY A 31 -25.38 -1.57 -13.65
N LYS A 32 -25.15 -1.30 -12.35
CA LYS A 32 -25.29 0.04 -11.75
C LYS A 32 -23.95 0.62 -11.32
N PRO A 33 -23.75 1.94 -11.41
CA PRO A 33 -22.60 2.57 -10.77
C PRO A 33 -22.64 2.30 -9.25
N TRP A 34 -21.46 2.20 -8.64
CA TRP A 34 -21.30 2.07 -7.21
C TRP A 34 -20.62 3.33 -6.66
N THR A 35 -21.15 3.85 -5.56
CA THR A 35 -20.58 5.01 -4.87
C THR A 35 -19.93 4.55 -3.58
N HIS A 36 -18.65 4.88 -3.42
CA HIS A 36 -17.95 4.66 -2.18
C HIS A 36 -18.49 5.60 -1.10
N ALA A 37 -19.09 5.05 -0.05
CA ALA A 37 -19.89 5.83 0.90
C ALA A 37 -19.09 6.95 1.60
N HIS A 38 -17.80 6.70 1.85
CA HIS A 38 -16.97 7.61 2.66
C HIS A 38 -16.21 8.66 1.87
N SER A 39 -15.99 8.42 0.57
CA SER A 39 -15.27 9.38 -0.27
C SER A 39 -16.17 10.07 -1.28
N GLY A 40 -17.31 9.47 -1.66
CA GLY A 40 -18.14 9.94 -2.76
C GLY A 40 -17.56 9.62 -4.15
N ILE A 41 -16.49 8.82 -4.24
CA ILE A 41 -15.98 8.30 -5.52
C ILE A 41 -17.03 7.37 -6.13
N ILE A 42 -17.38 7.61 -7.39
CA ILE A 42 -18.31 6.76 -8.13
C ILE A 42 -17.52 5.94 -9.14
N VAL A 43 -17.66 4.62 -9.03
CA VAL A 43 -17.11 3.64 -9.97
C VAL A 43 -18.25 3.14 -10.85
N PRO A 44 -18.19 3.32 -12.18
CA PRO A 44 -19.22 2.86 -13.09
C PRO A 44 -19.35 1.33 -13.10
N ALA A 45 -20.41 0.83 -13.75
CA ALA A 45 -20.64 -0.61 -13.87
C ALA A 45 -19.69 -1.32 -14.86
N ALA A 46 -19.13 -0.55 -15.78
CA ALA A 46 -18.10 -0.95 -16.72
C ALA A 46 -17.07 0.17 -16.84
N LEU A 47 -15.83 -0.18 -17.21
CA LEU A 47 -14.75 0.77 -17.50
C LEU A 47 -14.16 0.41 -18.86
N ASP A 48 -14.17 1.35 -19.80
CA ASP A 48 -13.82 1.10 -21.20
C ASP A 48 -14.53 -0.15 -21.76
N GLU A 49 -15.85 -0.19 -21.59
CA GLU A 49 -16.73 -1.32 -21.95
C GLU A 49 -16.46 -2.64 -21.20
N LEU A 50 -15.40 -2.75 -20.39
CA LEU A 50 -15.12 -3.94 -19.59
C LEU A 50 -16.12 -4.05 -18.44
N PRO A 51 -16.99 -5.07 -18.39
CA PRO A 51 -17.94 -5.22 -17.31
C PRO A 51 -17.23 -5.51 -15.99
N ARG A 52 -17.82 -5.01 -14.89
CA ARG A 52 -17.37 -5.40 -13.55
C ARG A 52 -17.71 -6.86 -13.28
N VAL A 53 -16.68 -7.65 -13.00
CA VAL A 53 -16.80 -9.10 -12.75
C VAL A 53 -16.71 -9.46 -11.28
N ARG A 54 -16.12 -8.60 -10.44
CA ARG A 54 -16.00 -8.84 -8.99
C ARG A 54 -15.84 -7.54 -8.22
N ALA A 55 -16.35 -7.51 -6.99
CA ALA A 55 -16.08 -6.47 -6.03
C ALA A 55 -15.82 -7.08 -4.65
N THR A 56 -14.83 -6.57 -3.93
CA THR A 56 -14.33 -7.14 -2.67
C THR A 56 -14.04 -6.04 -1.67
N SER A 57 -14.44 -6.24 -0.42
CA SER A 57 -13.98 -5.46 0.72
C SER A 57 -12.88 -6.23 1.47
N PHE A 58 -11.78 -5.55 1.77
CA PHE A 58 -10.67 -6.05 2.58
C PHE A 58 -10.68 -5.46 4.00
N ALA A 59 -11.47 -4.41 4.23
CA ALA A 59 -11.68 -3.81 5.53
C ALA A 59 -13.06 -3.14 5.59
N ALA A 60 -13.94 -3.62 6.46
CA ALA A 60 -15.24 -3.01 6.68
C ALA A 60 -15.14 -1.67 7.46
N PRO A 61 -16.07 -0.73 7.27
CA PRO A 61 -17.16 -0.76 6.29
C PRO A 61 -16.74 -0.08 4.98
N GLU A 62 -15.92 -0.69 4.12
CA GLU A 62 -15.36 -0.08 2.88
C GLU A 62 -14.08 0.76 3.07
N LEU A 63 -13.29 0.49 4.10
CA LEU A 63 -12.03 1.22 4.35
C LEU A 63 -10.86 0.77 3.45
N ASP A 64 -11.01 -0.38 2.81
CA ASP A 64 -10.12 -0.95 1.79
C ASP A 64 -10.97 -1.86 0.90
N ILE A 65 -11.08 -1.55 -0.38
CA ILE A 65 -11.89 -2.30 -1.36
C ILE A 65 -11.16 -2.46 -2.69
N SER A 66 -11.60 -3.42 -3.50
CA SER A 66 -11.30 -3.50 -4.92
C SER A 66 -12.52 -3.81 -5.77
N GLN A 67 -12.51 -3.32 -7.01
CA GLN A 67 -13.45 -3.72 -8.06
C GLN A 67 -12.67 -4.16 -9.29
N ASN A 68 -12.96 -5.36 -9.78
CA ASN A 68 -12.31 -5.98 -10.93
C ASN A 68 -13.23 -5.88 -12.16
N PHE A 69 -12.65 -5.54 -13.29
CA PHE A 69 -13.29 -5.48 -14.60
C PHE A 69 -12.48 -6.31 -15.57
N ALA A 70 -13.13 -7.03 -16.48
CA ALA A 70 -12.42 -7.87 -17.43
C ALA A 70 -13.22 -8.04 -18.73
N SER A 71 -12.52 -8.23 -19.84
CA SER A 71 -13.14 -8.67 -21.08
C SER A 71 -13.60 -10.13 -20.95
N ASP A 72 -14.60 -10.53 -21.73
CA ASP A 72 -15.14 -11.90 -21.70
C ASP A 72 -14.08 -12.96 -22.05
N ASP A 73 -13.11 -12.60 -22.90
CA ASP A 73 -11.98 -13.45 -23.29
C ASP A 73 -10.78 -13.36 -22.33
N GLY A 74 -10.88 -12.55 -21.28
CA GLY A 74 -9.84 -12.36 -20.26
C GLY A 74 -8.56 -11.67 -20.74
N ARG A 75 -8.53 -11.16 -21.98
CA ARG A 75 -7.36 -10.50 -22.57
C ARG A 75 -7.06 -9.15 -21.94
N GLU A 76 -8.08 -8.47 -21.45
CA GLU A 76 -7.98 -7.16 -20.82
C GLU A 76 -8.56 -7.25 -19.41
N SER A 77 -7.85 -6.70 -18.43
CA SER A 77 -8.35 -6.66 -17.05
C SER A 77 -7.90 -5.41 -16.31
N LEU A 78 -8.82 -4.87 -15.51
CA LEU A 78 -8.61 -3.71 -14.65
C LEU A 78 -8.96 -4.06 -13.22
N THR A 79 -8.26 -3.47 -12.27
CA THR A 79 -8.67 -3.49 -10.86
C THR A 79 -8.51 -2.10 -10.27
N VAL A 80 -9.63 -1.51 -9.85
CA VAL A 80 -9.65 -0.25 -9.11
C VAL A 80 -9.67 -0.59 -7.62
N TYR A 81 -8.73 -0.05 -6.87
CA TYR A 81 -8.67 -0.13 -5.42
C TYR A 81 -8.96 1.25 -4.83
N ILE A 82 -9.74 1.27 -3.75
CA ILE A 82 -9.95 2.46 -2.93
C ILE A 82 -9.63 2.08 -1.49
N PHE A 83 -8.68 2.78 -0.88
CA PHE A 83 -8.26 2.47 0.49
C PHE A 83 -7.89 3.74 1.23
N ARG A 84 -8.04 3.72 2.56
CA ARG A 84 -7.81 4.92 3.38
C ARG A 84 -6.38 5.43 3.27
N ASN A 85 -6.28 6.74 3.20
CA ASN A 85 -5.05 7.49 3.28
C ASN A 85 -4.66 7.69 4.76
N THR A 86 -4.19 6.64 5.44
CA THR A 86 -3.89 6.67 6.89
C THR A 86 -2.48 7.14 7.23
N ASN A 87 -1.52 6.92 6.33
CA ASN A 87 -0.11 7.28 6.52
C ASN A 87 0.60 7.32 5.16
N GLY A 88 1.86 7.79 5.15
CA GLY A 88 2.65 7.88 3.93
C GLY A 88 2.13 8.94 2.96
N ALA A 89 2.46 8.77 1.68
CA ALA A 89 2.06 9.64 0.58
C ALA A 89 1.92 8.83 -0.73
N VAL A 90 1.31 9.42 -1.76
CA VAL A 90 1.16 8.79 -3.10
C VAL A 90 2.47 8.18 -3.61
N PRO A 91 3.64 8.86 -3.56
CA PRO A 91 4.90 8.26 -4.01
C PRO A 91 5.33 6.99 -3.27
N VAL A 92 5.02 6.88 -1.96
CA VAL A 92 5.37 5.71 -1.14
C VAL A 92 4.55 4.51 -1.58
N TRP A 93 3.23 4.67 -1.66
CA TRP A 93 2.34 3.59 -2.01
C TRP A 93 2.43 3.20 -3.48
N PHE A 94 2.73 4.17 -4.35
CA PHE A 94 3.07 3.88 -5.75
C PHE A 94 4.34 3.02 -5.84
N ALA A 95 5.43 3.41 -5.15
CA ALA A 95 6.68 2.64 -5.16
C ALA A 95 6.46 1.21 -4.64
N GLN A 96 5.63 1.03 -3.62
CA GLN A 96 5.23 -0.28 -3.11
C GLN A 96 4.40 -1.10 -4.11
N ALA A 97 3.47 -0.46 -4.81
CA ALA A 97 2.64 -1.14 -5.80
C ALA A 97 3.45 -1.52 -7.06
N GLN A 98 4.36 -0.65 -7.49
CA GLN A 98 5.33 -0.93 -8.54
C GLN A 98 6.21 -2.13 -8.17
N ARG A 99 6.76 -2.12 -6.95
CA ARG A 99 7.61 -3.20 -6.44
C ARG A 99 6.85 -4.54 -6.38
N ALA A 100 5.58 -4.52 -5.96
CA ALA A 100 4.75 -5.71 -5.94
C ALA A 100 4.62 -6.36 -7.33
N ILE A 101 4.58 -5.56 -8.41
CA ILE A 101 4.59 -6.08 -9.79
C ILE A 101 5.98 -6.59 -10.17
N SER A 102 7.05 -5.85 -9.85
CA SER A 102 8.42 -6.28 -10.16
C SER A 102 8.84 -7.59 -9.49
N LEU A 103 8.18 -7.97 -8.39
CA LEU A 103 8.43 -9.21 -7.66
C LEU A 103 7.60 -10.40 -8.17
N ARG A 104 6.76 -10.21 -9.19
CA ARG A 104 5.93 -11.28 -9.74
C ARG A 104 6.76 -12.17 -10.66
N THR A 105 7.19 -13.30 -10.12
CA THR A 105 7.89 -14.35 -10.88
C THR A 105 7.03 -14.97 -11.97
N ASP A 106 5.71 -14.97 -11.80
CA ASP A 106 4.74 -15.39 -12.82
C ASP A 106 4.61 -14.39 -13.98
N LEU A 107 5.22 -13.20 -13.85
CA LEU A 107 5.44 -12.26 -14.95
C LEU A 107 6.88 -12.25 -15.47
N ALA A 108 7.70 -13.24 -15.08
CA ALA A 108 9.08 -13.39 -15.49
C ALA A 108 9.95 -12.14 -15.24
N ASP A 109 9.88 -11.59 -14.02
CA ASP A 109 10.65 -10.41 -13.57
C ASP A 109 10.55 -9.24 -14.56
N PRO A 110 9.34 -8.71 -14.76
CA PRO A 110 9.02 -7.94 -15.95
C PRO A 110 9.80 -6.61 -15.98
N PRO A 111 10.43 -6.23 -17.10
CA PRO A 111 11.11 -4.95 -17.23
C PRO A 111 10.11 -3.79 -17.34
N LEU A 112 10.56 -2.58 -17.01
CA LEU A 112 9.78 -1.37 -17.25
C LEU A 112 9.71 -1.07 -18.76
N GLY A 113 8.48 -0.99 -19.28
CA GLY A 113 8.19 -0.50 -20.63
C GLY A 113 7.89 1.01 -20.65
N VAL A 114 7.35 1.54 -19.55
CA VAL A 114 7.17 2.98 -19.30
C VAL A 114 7.65 3.25 -17.87
N ALA A 115 8.67 4.09 -17.74
CA ALA A 115 9.22 4.49 -16.45
C ALA A 115 8.17 5.22 -15.59
N PRO A 116 8.30 5.19 -14.24
CA PRO A 116 7.45 5.97 -13.35
C PRO A 116 7.34 7.44 -13.76
N VAL A 117 6.12 7.90 -14.03
CA VAL A 117 5.85 9.26 -14.50
C VAL A 117 4.63 9.83 -13.76
N ALA A 118 4.72 11.11 -13.42
CA ALA A 118 3.60 11.82 -12.82
C ALA A 118 2.55 12.17 -13.89
N PHE A 119 1.27 12.13 -13.51
CA PHE A 119 0.15 12.53 -14.37
C PHE A 119 -0.87 13.31 -13.55
N THR A 120 -1.77 14.03 -14.23
CA THR A 120 -2.85 14.80 -13.60
C THR A 120 -4.10 13.93 -13.52
N PRO A 121 -4.54 13.50 -12.32
CA PRO A 121 -5.77 12.73 -12.19
C PRO A 121 -7.00 13.54 -12.64
N PRO A 122 -8.09 12.85 -13.05
CA PRO A 122 -9.33 13.51 -13.44
C PRO A 122 -9.86 14.45 -12.36
N GLY A 123 -10.36 15.61 -12.79
CA GLY A 123 -10.89 16.63 -11.86
C GLY A 123 -9.84 17.37 -11.03
N GLN A 124 -8.53 17.13 -11.27
CA GLN A 124 -7.44 17.86 -10.62
C GLN A 124 -6.69 18.77 -11.60
N SER A 125 -5.96 19.75 -11.06
CA SER A 125 -5.17 20.73 -11.82
C SER A 125 -3.66 20.53 -11.68
N THR A 126 -3.24 19.48 -10.98
CA THR A 126 -1.84 19.25 -10.63
C THR A 126 -1.49 17.78 -10.88
N ALA A 127 -0.25 17.52 -11.33
CA ALA A 127 0.27 16.17 -11.53
C ALA A 127 0.49 15.46 -10.19
N SER A 128 -0.61 15.04 -9.57
CA SER A 128 -0.69 14.46 -8.22
C SER A 128 -0.83 12.94 -8.21
N GLY A 129 -0.86 12.30 -9.39
CA GLY A 129 -0.80 10.86 -9.57
C GLY A 129 0.53 10.40 -10.15
N ILE A 130 0.88 9.13 -9.95
CA ILE A 130 2.03 8.47 -10.59
C ILE A 130 1.56 7.18 -11.26
N LYS A 131 2.11 6.89 -12.44
CA LYS A 131 1.90 5.61 -13.14
C LYS A 131 3.20 5.02 -13.67
N ALA A 132 3.23 3.70 -13.87
CA ALA A 132 4.26 2.98 -14.62
C ALA A 132 3.66 1.77 -15.32
N VAL A 133 4.34 1.32 -16.38
CA VAL A 133 3.95 0.13 -17.14
C VAL A 133 5.15 -0.77 -17.36
N PHE A 134 4.93 -2.06 -17.22
CA PHE A 134 5.87 -3.14 -17.43
C PHE A 134 5.57 -3.87 -18.73
N ALA A 135 6.60 -4.49 -19.30
CA ALA A 135 6.54 -5.26 -20.53
C ALA A 135 7.06 -6.69 -20.28
N PRO A 136 6.24 -7.58 -19.68
CA PRO A 136 6.64 -8.97 -19.46
C PRO A 136 7.14 -9.63 -20.75
N VAL A 137 8.21 -10.41 -20.66
CA VAL A 137 8.83 -11.10 -21.80
C VAL A 137 8.68 -12.61 -21.62
N GLY A 138 8.19 -13.29 -22.65
CA GLY A 138 8.00 -14.75 -22.60
C GLY A 138 6.81 -15.19 -21.73
N VAL A 139 5.92 -14.27 -21.38
CA VAL A 139 4.69 -14.55 -20.62
C VAL A 139 3.52 -14.63 -21.59
N GLU A 140 2.89 -15.79 -21.66
CA GLU A 140 1.71 -15.99 -22.50
C GLU A 140 0.52 -15.16 -21.97
N GLY A 141 -0.23 -14.54 -22.88
CA GLY A 141 -1.45 -13.80 -22.54
C GLY A 141 -1.23 -12.45 -21.86
N ILE A 142 0.01 -12.01 -21.60
CA ILE A 142 0.29 -10.70 -20.99
C ILE A 142 1.38 -10.00 -21.78
N ARG A 143 0.98 -8.97 -22.54
CA ARG A 143 1.89 -8.09 -23.27
C ARG A 143 2.37 -6.92 -22.41
N SER A 144 1.47 -6.37 -21.60
CA SER A 144 1.79 -5.27 -20.70
C SER A 144 0.96 -5.32 -19.42
N THR A 145 1.53 -4.80 -18.33
CA THR A 145 0.84 -4.63 -17.05
C THR A 145 1.27 -3.33 -16.40
N GLY A 146 0.34 -2.61 -15.79
CA GLY A 146 0.56 -1.27 -15.30
C GLY A 146 -0.06 -1.01 -13.95
N VAL A 147 0.45 0.01 -13.28
CA VAL A 147 -0.11 0.54 -12.04
C VAL A 147 -0.13 2.06 -12.06
N ALA A 148 -1.24 2.63 -11.62
CA ALA A 148 -1.39 4.06 -11.36
C ALA A 148 -1.92 4.27 -9.95
N LEU A 149 -1.51 5.36 -9.29
CA LEU A 149 -1.95 5.70 -7.95
C LEU A 149 -2.03 7.22 -7.77
N PHE A 150 -3.11 7.68 -7.15
CA PHE A 150 -3.31 9.08 -6.75
C PHE A 150 -4.18 9.16 -5.48
N ALA A 151 -4.37 10.36 -4.95
CA ALA A 151 -5.21 10.61 -3.78
C ALA A 151 -6.43 11.47 -4.11
N VAL A 152 -7.53 11.21 -3.39
CA VAL A 152 -8.79 11.95 -3.40
C VAL A 152 -9.21 12.16 -1.95
N GLY A 153 -8.94 13.34 -1.39
CA GLY A 153 -9.11 13.60 0.04
C GLY A 153 -8.36 12.60 0.91
N ASP A 154 -9.07 11.97 1.84
CA ASP A 154 -8.51 10.95 2.76
C ASP A 154 -8.49 9.53 2.18
N TRP A 155 -8.48 9.41 0.85
CA TRP A 155 -8.50 8.13 0.15
C TRP A 155 -7.43 8.06 -0.93
N TYR A 156 -6.82 6.89 -1.07
CA TYR A 156 -6.02 6.54 -2.23
C TYR A 156 -6.86 5.80 -3.25
N VAL A 157 -6.63 6.10 -4.53
CA VAL A 157 -7.17 5.36 -5.66
C VAL A 157 -5.99 4.74 -6.40
N LYS A 158 -6.02 3.41 -6.55
CA LYS A 158 -5.01 2.66 -7.29
C LYS A 158 -5.66 1.89 -8.42
N LEU A 159 -5.13 2.01 -9.63
CA LEU A 159 -5.51 1.20 -10.78
C LEU A 159 -4.39 0.19 -11.04
N ARG A 160 -4.74 -1.09 -11.17
CA ARG A 160 -3.89 -2.09 -11.84
C ARG A 160 -4.54 -2.47 -13.16
N ALA A 161 -3.74 -2.59 -14.21
CA ALA A 161 -4.20 -2.95 -15.54
C ALA A 161 -3.32 -4.06 -16.11
N ASN A 162 -3.91 -5.03 -16.80
CA ASN A 162 -3.19 -6.01 -17.60
C ASN A 162 -3.80 -6.08 -18.98
N SER A 163 -2.95 -6.26 -20.00
CA SER A 163 -3.36 -6.38 -21.38
C SER A 163 -2.57 -7.44 -22.12
N ALA A 164 -3.28 -8.25 -22.90
CA ALA A 164 -2.71 -9.18 -23.86
C ALA A 164 -2.40 -8.51 -25.21
N THR A 165 -2.93 -7.31 -25.46
CA THR A 165 -2.92 -6.69 -26.80
C THR A 165 -2.14 -5.37 -26.85
N LEU A 166 -2.25 -4.55 -25.81
CA LEU A 166 -1.71 -3.20 -25.76
C LEU A 166 -0.20 -3.19 -25.50
N THR A 167 0.50 -2.31 -26.22
CA THR A 167 1.90 -2.01 -25.90
C THR A 167 1.99 -1.27 -24.57
N PRO A 168 3.18 -1.21 -23.94
CA PRO A 168 3.34 -0.44 -22.71
C PRO A 168 2.92 1.04 -22.82
N ALA A 169 3.16 1.66 -23.98
CA ALA A 169 2.76 3.05 -24.23
C ALA A 169 1.23 3.17 -24.37
N ASP A 170 0.61 2.27 -25.12
CA ASP A 170 -0.85 2.27 -25.31
C ASP A 170 -1.58 1.96 -24.00
N LEU A 171 -1.09 1.00 -23.21
CA LEU A 171 -1.63 0.70 -21.87
C LEU A 171 -1.52 1.93 -20.95
N SER A 172 -0.40 2.65 -21.01
CA SER A 172 -0.20 3.87 -20.22
C SER A 172 -1.25 4.94 -20.56
N GLY A 173 -1.58 5.12 -21.85
CA GLY A 173 -2.66 6.01 -22.28
C GLY A 173 -4.04 5.49 -21.88
N TRP A 174 -4.30 4.20 -22.10
CA TRP A 174 -5.55 3.54 -21.73
C TRP A 174 -5.88 3.69 -20.24
N MET A 175 -4.89 3.53 -19.36
CA MET A 175 -5.06 3.73 -17.92
C MET A 175 -5.53 5.15 -17.56
N GLU A 176 -5.09 6.19 -18.27
CA GLU A 176 -5.59 7.55 -18.05
C GLU A 176 -7.04 7.71 -18.54
N GLY A 177 -7.38 7.11 -19.69
CA GLY A 177 -8.75 7.09 -20.21
C GLY A 177 -9.73 6.42 -19.26
N VAL A 178 -9.39 5.21 -18.79
CA VAL A 178 -10.15 4.47 -17.78
C VAL A 178 -10.34 5.27 -16.50
N LEU A 179 -9.29 5.92 -16.00
CA LEU A 179 -9.41 6.73 -14.79
C LEU A 179 -10.36 7.92 -14.99
N ALA A 180 -10.43 8.50 -16.19
CA ALA A 180 -11.31 9.62 -16.51
C ALA A 180 -12.81 9.27 -16.49
N GLU A 181 -13.17 7.99 -16.57
CA GLU A 181 -14.54 7.51 -16.41
C GLU A 181 -15.02 7.48 -14.95
N LEU A 182 -14.08 7.53 -14.00
CA LEU A 182 -14.43 7.64 -12.58
C LEU A 182 -14.99 9.03 -12.29
N THR A 183 -16.11 9.10 -11.56
CA THR A 183 -16.56 10.39 -11.02
C THR A 183 -15.89 10.60 -9.67
N LEU A 184 -14.99 11.58 -9.63
CA LEU A 184 -14.24 11.92 -8.42
C LEU A 184 -14.81 13.19 -7.78
N PRO A 185 -14.93 13.24 -6.45
CA PRO A 185 -15.14 14.49 -5.74
C PRO A 185 -14.08 15.52 -6.12
N ARG A 186 -14.48 16.78 -6.21
CA ARG A 186 -13.54 17.88 -6.45
C ARG A 186 -12.56 17.98 -5.29
N GLY A 187 -11.30 18.24 -5.62
CA GLY A 187 -10.26 18.45 -4.62
C GLY A 187 -8.95 18.82 -5.28
N THR A 188 -7.98 19.19 -4.44
CA THR A 188 -6.61 19.47 -4.85
C THR A 188 -5.68 18.54 -4.09
N ALA A 189 -4.77 17.89 -4.80
CA ALA A 189 -3.66 17.16 -4.19
C ALA A 189 -2.33 17.77 -4.67
N PRO A 190 -1.27 17.72 -3.84
CA PRO A 190 0.03 18.28 -4.20
C PRO A 190 0.65 17.52 -5.39
N ALA A 191 1.52 18.19 -6.13
CA ALA A 191 2.32 17.56 -7.17
C ALA A 191 3.20 16.47 -6.57
N VAL A 192 3.35 15.37 -7.29
CA VAL A 192 4.13 14.21 -6.84
C VAL A 192 5.26 13.91 -7.81
N ARG A 193 6.26 13.19 -7.30
CA ARG A 193 7.39 12.67 -8.09
C ARG A 193 7.68 11.24 -7.65
N PRO A 194 8.20 10.38 -8.55
CA PRO A 194 8.71 9.07 -8.15
C PRO A 194 9.73 9.18 -7.01
N ILE A 195 9.72 8.19 -6.12
CA ILE A 195 10.66 8.14 -4.99
C ILE A 195 12.08 7.87 -5.49
N ALA A 196 13.03 8.65 -4.97
CA ALA A 196 14.46 8.38 -5.10
C ALA A 196 15.01 7.74 -3.82
N ASP A 197 16.23 7.22 -3.90
CA ASP A 197 16.93 6.68 -2.72
C ASP A 197 17.28 7.79 -1.71
N CYS A 198 17.15 7.45 -0.43
CA CYS A 198 17.70 8.26 0.64
C CYS A 198 19.23 8.27 0.60
N ALA A 199 19.84 9.43 0.83
CA ALA A 199 21.28 9.58 1.05
C ALA A 199 21.55 10.57 2.21
N PRO A 200 22.29 10.18 3.27
CA PRO A 200 22.72 8.82 3.58
C PRO A 200 21.55 7.93 4.06
N LYS A 201 21.76 6.61 4.05
CA LYS A 201 20.84 5.61 4.64
C LYS A 201 20.77 5.74 6.16
N LEU A 202 19.72 5.22 6.78
CA LEU A 202 19.65 5.14 8.24
C LEU A 202 20.75 4.24 8.77
N VAL A 203 21.32 4.64 9.90
CA VAL A 203 22.24 3.82 10.66
C VAL A 203 21.53 3.44 11.95
N PHE A 204 21.40 2.15 12.19
CA PHE A 204 20.84 1.62 13.42
C PHE A 204 22.00 1.32 14.36
N GLY A 205 21.88 1.77 15.61
CA GLY A 205 22.84 1.44 16.67
C GLY A 205 22.70 -0.02 17.11
N PRO A 206 23.18 -0.37 18.32
CA PRO A 206 22.86 -1.65 18.94
C PRO A 206 21.34 -1.85 18.99
N ASP A 207 20.91 -3.11 18.96
CA ASP A 207 19.49 -3.46 18.96
C ASP A 207 18.72 -2.73 20.06
N ALA A 208 17.53 -2.25 19.70
CA ALA A 208 16.66 -1.59 20.64
C ALA A 208 16.11 -2.60 21.65
N THR A 209 15.88 -2.13 22.87
CA THR A 209 15.26 -2.92 23.93
C THR A 209 13.97 -2.26 24.38
N ASP A 210 13.14 -3.00 25.11
CA ASP A 210 11.91 -2.44 25.68
C ASP A 210 12.24 -1.23 26.57
N SER A 211 11.47 -0.16 26.41
CA SER A 211 11.63 1.05 27.20
C SER A 211 11.43 0.74 28.69
N THR A 212 12.35 1.22 29.52
CA THR A 212 12.28 1.12 30.99
C THR A 212 11.63 2.36 31.62
N LEU A 213 11.12 3.29 30.79
CA LEU A 213 10.42 4.46 31.28
C LEU A 213 9.17 4.04 32.06
N PRO A 214 8.81 4.77 33.14
CA PRO A 214 7.60 4.48 33.86
C PRO A 214 6.39 4.66 32.94
N ASP A 215 5.36 3.85 33.20
CA ASP A 215 4.11 3.83 32.46
C ASP A 215 3.47 5.21 32.26
N THR A 216 3.65 6.14 33.20
CA THR A 216 3.16 7.51 33.15
C THR A 216 3.88 8.39 32.12
N ALA A 217 5.09 8.02 31.70
CA ALA A 217 5.85 8.71 30.66
C ALA A 217 5.48 8.22 29.24
N LEU A 218 4.90 7.03 29.11
CA LEU A 218 4.47 6.46 27.84
C LEU A 218 3.08 6.99 27.47
N THR A 219 3.01 7.77 26.39
CA THR A 219 1.83 8.56 25.99
C THR A 219 1.46 8.32 24.52
N ALA A 220 1.91 9.17 23.60
CA ALA A 220 1.62 9.09 22.17
C ALA A 220 2.26 7.84 21.53
N GLY A 221 1.51 7.14 20.69
CA GLY A 221 1.97 5.92 20.05
C GLY A 221 2.17 4.74 21.00
N VAL A 222 1.68 4.82 22.25
CA VAL A 222 1.60 3.71 23.24
C VAL A 222 0.18 3.64 23.81
N ARG A 223 -0.27 4.73 24.43
CA ARG A 223 -1.61 4.83 25.05
C ARG A 223 -2.63 5.54 24.17
N THR A 224 -2.15 6.37 23.27
CA THR A 224 -2.98 7.18 22.34
C THR A 224 -2.40 7.08 20.93
N ALA A 225 -3.20 7.38 19.91
CA ALA A 225 -2.72 7.35 18.54
C ALA A 225 -1.58 8.37 18.37
N ALA A 226 -0.45 7.94 17.82
CA ALA A 226 0.58 8.87 17.36
C ALA A 226 0.03 9.75 16.25
N ALA A 227 0.59 10.95 16.10
CA ALA A 227 0.30 11.78 14.95
C ALA A 227 0.64 11.04 13.66
N ARG A 228 -0.15 11.26 12.62
CA ARG A 228 0.14 10.67 11.31
C ARG A 228 1.52 11.15 10.83
N MET A 229 2.37 10.21 10.42
CA MET A 229 3.61 10.54 9.74
C MET A 229 3.32 11.18 8.37
N VAL A 230 3.66 12.46 8.26
CA VAL A 230 3.52 13.27 7.04
C VAL A 230 4.90 13.73 6.58
N GLY A 231 5.04 13.95 5.28
CA GLY A 231 6.27 14.48 4.70
C GLY A 231 6.02 15.09 3.32
N THR A 232 6.74 16.16 3.00
CA THR A 232 6.64 16.83 1.68
C THR A 232 7.36 16.04 0.59
N ARG A 233 8.45 15.37 0.98
CA ARG A 233 9.23 14.47 0.15
C ARG A 233 9.38 13.14 0.88
N TRP A 234 9.49 12.07 0.10
CA TRP A 234 9.75 10.75 0.61
C TRP A 234 10.93 10.16 -0.16
N CYS A 235 11.79 9.42 0.55
CA CYS A 235 12.88 8.68 -0.06
C CYS A 235 12.84 7.21 0.38
N LEU A 236 13.35 6.31 -0.48
CA LEU A 236 13.52 4.90 -0.17
C LEU A 236 14.83 4.73 0.62
N ASP A 237 14.74 4.29 1.86
CA ASP A 237 15.91 4.01 2.68
C ASP A 237 16.46 2.64 2.33
N GLN A 238 15.72 1.57 2.59
CA GLN A 238 16.19 0.23 2.28
C GLN A 238 15.03 -0.71 1.98
N VAL A 239 15.34 -1.74 1.20
CA VAL A 239 14.49 -2.91 1.04
C VAL A 239 14.87 -3.89 2.15
N VAL A 240 13.90 -4.31 2.94
CA VAL A 240 14.13 -5.31 3.99
C VAL A 240 14.09 -6.71 3.37
N ARG A 241 12.96 -7.06 2.75
CA ARG A 241 12.78 -8.33 2.02
C ARG A 241 11.50 -8.27 1.19
N GLY A 242 11.49 -8.89 0.00
CA GLY A 242 10.29 -8.91 -0.85
C GLY A 242 9.71 -7.50 -1.02
N ASN A 243 8.41 -7.34 -0.72
CA ASN A 243 7.70 -6.06 -0.79
C ASN A 243 7.78 -5.23 0.52
N GLN A 244 8.65 -5.59 1.45
CA GLN A 244 8.87 -4.84 2.69
C GLN A 244 10.00 -3.83 2.48
N ALA A 245 9.68 -2.55 2.66
CA ALA A 245 10.63 -1.47 2.41
C ALA A 245 10.43 -0.30 3.37
N VAL A 246 11.54 0.36 3.69
CA VAL A 246 11.64 1.48 4.61
C VAL A 246 11.66 2.78 3.81
N TYR A 247 10.79 3.71 4.16
CA TYR A 247 10.73 5.04 3.58
C TYR A 247 10.90 6.11 4.67
N ARG A 248 11.46 7.25 4.30
CA ARG A 248 11.65 8.37 5.24
C ARG A 248 10.98 9.64 4.76
N PRO A 249 10.18 10.31 5.61
CA PRO A 249 9.67 11.62 5.31
C PRO A 249 10.82 12.64 5.39
N ASP A 250 10.95 13.48 4.37
CA ASP A 250 11.84 14.64 4.31
C ASP A 250 13.31 14.35 4.67
N GLY A 251 13.76 13.10 4.45
CA GLY A 251 15.11 12.68 4.79
C GLY A 251 15.40 12.56 6.29
N ALA A 252 14.36 12.45 7.12
CA ALA A 252 14.47 12.27 8.57
C ALA A 252 15.43 11.12 8.94
N ARG A 253 16.12 11.28 10.08
CA ARG A 253 17.16 10.34 10.54
C ARG A 253 16.79 9.58 11.81
N ASP A 254 15.65 9.91 12.37
CA ASP A 254 15.11 9.47 13.65
C ASP A 254 13.72 8.85 13.50
N ARG A 255 13.21 8.69 12.29
CA ARG A 255 11.90 8.07 12.05
C ARG A 255 11.81 7.47 10.67
N TYR A 256 10.97 6.46 10.54
CA TYR A 256 10.74 5.81 9.26
C TYR A 256 9.36 5.16 9.19
N LEU A 257 8.93 4.93 7.96
CA LEU A 257 7.77 4.14 7.63
C LEU A 257 8.23 2.82 7.01
N LEU A 258 7.99 1.70 7.70
CA LEU A 258 8.21 0.35 7.17
C LEU A 258 6.91 -0.14 6.54
N ALA A 259 6.79 0.01 5.23
CA ALA A 259 5.65 -0.50 4.49
C ALA A 259 5.77 -2.01 4.31
N THR A 260 4.66 -2.72 4.57
CA THR A 260 4.59 -4.19 4.53
C THR A 260 3.77 -4.72 3.35
N GLY A 261 3.22 -3.82 2.54
CA GLY A 261 2.37 -4.08 1.38
C GLY A 261 2.12 -2.79 0.60
N ASP A 262 1.15 -2.80 -0.32
CA ASP A 262 0.84 -1.68 -1.21
C ASP A 262 -0.59 -1.13 -1.05
N ASN A 263 -1.18 -1.33 0.13
CA ASN A 263 -2.57 -0.95 0.48
C ASN A 263 -2.67 -0.04 1.72
N GLY A 264 -1.66 0.78 1.98
CA GLY A 264 -1.72 1.73 3.10
C GLY A 264 -1.22 1.19 4.45
N LYS A 265 -0.89 -0.11 4.54
CA LYS A 265 -0.44 -0.76 5.77
C LYS A 265 1.08 -0.65 5.95
N ALA A 266 1.50 -0.11 7.10
CA ALA A 266 2.90 0.07 7.45
C ALA A 266 3.10 0.18 8.96
N PHE A 267 4.32 -0.08 9.42
CA PHE A 267 4.77 0.37 10.73
C PHE A 267 5.29 1.81 10.63
N ALA A 268 4.70 2.72 11.40
CA ALA A 268 5.27 4.04 11.66
C ALA A 268 6.15 3.96 12.91
N VAL A 269 7.43 4.29 12.75
CA VAL A 269 8.43 4.30 13.82
C VAL A 269 8.95 5.70 14.01
N GLU A 270 8.76 6.24 15.21
CA GLU A 270 9.09 7.63 15.52
C GLU A 270 9.34 7.86 17.02
N PRO A 271 10.16 8.86 17.39
CA PRO A 271 10.40 9.23 18.77
C PRO A 271 9.14 9.90 19.34
N GLN A 272 8.88 9.60 20.60
CA GLN A 272 7.77 10.11 21.38
C GLN A 272 8.26 10.50 22.77
N GLY A 273 7.39 11.18 23.52
CA GLY A 273 7.71 11.64 24.88
C GLY A 273 8.38 13.02 24.88
N ALA A 274 8.88 13.41 26.05
CA ALA A 274 9.51 14.70 26.27
C ALA A 274 11.04 14.58 26.25
N VAL A 275 11.73 15.72 26.17
CA VAL A 275 13.19 15.79 26.32
C VAL A 275 13.58 15.19 27.67
N GLY A 276 14.50 14.21 27.66
CA GLY A 276 14.94 13.48 28.86
C GLY A 276 14.09 12.24 29.21
N ALA A 277 12.97 12.02 28.52
CA ALA A 277 12.12 10.83 28.66
C ALA A 277 11.60 10.41 27.27
N THR A 278 12.51 10.30 26.31
CA THR A 278 12.19 9.91 24.93
C THR A 278 12.19 8.40 24.81
N TYR A 279 11.19 7.87 24.12
CA TYR A 279 11.11 6.47 23.69
C TYR A 279 10.72 6.44 22.22
N TYR A 280 10.82 5.27 21.60
CA TYR A 280 10.36 5.04 20.24
C TYR A 280 9.08 4.23 20.26
N SER A 281 8.07 4.75 19.57
CA SER A 281 6.85 4.01 19.28
C SER A 281 6.99 3.30 17.94
N ALA A 282 6.48 2.07 17.83
CA ALA A 282 6.30 1.36 16.57
C ALA A 282 4.82 0.98 16.44
N ASN A 283 4.14 1.56 15.44
CA ASN A 283 2.70 1.46 15.30
C ASN A 283 2.34 0.86 13.95
N LEU A 284 1.75 -0.33 13.93
CA LEU A 284 1.16 -0.91 12.72
C LEU A 284 -0.12 -0.16 12.37
N VAL A 285 -0.01 0.74 11.42
CA VAL A 285 -1.13 1.54 10.93
C VAL A 285 -1.95 0.69 9.95
N GLY A 286 -3.21 0.47 10.30
CA GLY A 286 -4.21 -0.20 9.45
C GLY A 286 -5.35 0.74 9.05
N ALA A 287 -6.25 0.24 8.21
CA ALA A 287 -7.38 1.01 7.70
C ALA A 287 -8.40 1.37 8.80
N ARG A 288 -8.64 0.49 9.78
CA ARG A 288 -9.60 0.73 10.85
C ARG A 288 -8.96 1.15 12.18
N GLN A 289 -7.82 0.54 12.48
CA GLN A 289 -7.17 0.63 13.77
C GLN A 289 -5.66 0.65 13.59
N THR A 290 -4.99 1.20 14.59
CA THR A 290 -3.54 1.15 14.74
C THR A 290 -3.22 0.18 15.87
N PHE A 291 -2.37 -0.82 15.60
CA PHE A 291 -1.83 -1.69 16.64
C PHE A 291 -0.49 -1.14 17.11
N THR A 292 -0.32 -1.09 18.41
CA THR A 292 0.82 -0.45 19.03
C THR A 292 1.72 -1.50 19.63
N ILE A 293 2.96 -1.55 19.16
CA ILE A 293 4.01 -2.43 19.68
C ILE A 293 4.59 -1.81 20.95
N VAL A 294 5.05 -2.66 21.87
CA VAL A 294 5.78 -2.24 23.08
C VAL A 294 6.83 -1.15 22.78
N ALA A 295 6.83 -0.09 23.59
CA ALA A 295 7.73 1.04 23.44
C ALA A 295 9.20 0.61 23.52
N GLN A 296 10.06 1.22 22.71
CA GLN A 296 11.49 0.90 22.63
C GLN A 296 12.35 2.05 23.18
N ASP A 297 13.52 1.75 23.74
CA ASP A 297 14.43 2.74 24.33
C ASP A 297 15.17 3.60 23.28
N ARG A 298 15.25 3.12 22.04
CA ARG A 298 15.89 3.77 20.89
C ARG A 298 15.21 3.35 19.59
N MET A 299 15.61 3.94 18.47
CA MET A 299 15.05 3.60 17.16
C MET A 299 15.28 2.12 16.83
N PRO A 300 14.22 1.29 16.79
CA PRO A 300 14.38 -0.12 16.44
C PRO A 300 14.75 -0.27 14.96
N SER A 301 15.52 -1.30 14.63
CA SER A 301 15.74 -1.69 13.23
C SER A 301 14.43 -2.21 12.61
N PRO A 302 14.27 -2.16 11.28
CA PRO A 302 13.07 -2.68 10.63
C PRO A 302 12.85 -4.16 10.91
N GLN A 303 13.93 -4.95 10.97
CA GLN A 303 13.83 -6.37 11.30
C GLN A 303 13.34 -6.57 12.73
N HIS A 304 13.87 -5.81 13.70
CA HIS A 304 13.42 -5.87 15.09
C HIS A 304 11.93 -5.53 15.24
N VAL A 305 11.42 -4.54 14.50
CA VAL A 305 9.98 -4.23 14.49
C VAL A 305 9.14 -5.41 13.98
N LEU A 306 9.60 -6.07 12.91
CA LEU A 306 8.93 -7.26 12.37
C LEU A 306 8.98 -8.43 13.37
N ASP A 307 10.09 -8.60 14.07
CA ASP A 307 10.25 -9.67 15.07
C ASP A 307 9.34 -9.44 16.28
N LEU A 308 9.23 -8.21 16.77
CA LEU A 308 8.27 -7.84 17.83
C LEU A 308 6.82 -8.09 17.40
N ALA A 309 6.47 -7.74 16.17
CA ALA A 309 5.13 -8.00 15.64
C ALA A 309 4.85 -9.50 15.48
N ALA A 310 5.83 -10.28 15.00
CA ALA A 310 5.72 -11.73 14.87
C ALA A 310 5.60 -12.44 16.23
N ALA A 311 6.20 -11.86 17.28
CA ALA A 311 6.10 -12.32 18.66
C ALA A 311 4.85 -11.81 19.40
N ASP A 312 3.88 -11.22 18.69
CA ASP A 312 2.63 -10.66 19.23
C ASP A 312 2.84 -9.69 20.40
N ARG A 313 3.88 -8.86 20.31
CA ARG A 313 4.24 -7.85 21.35
C ARG A 313 3.41 -6.57 21.24
N SER A 314 2.15 -6.68 20.79
CA SER A 314 1.22 -5.56 20.75
C SER A 314 0.68 -5.26 22.16
N VAL A 315 0.74 -4.00 22.58
CA VAL A 315 0.29 -3.56 23.92
C VAL A 315 -1.04 -2.81 23.89
N ALA A 316 -1.45 -2.31 22.71
CA ALA A 316 -2.73 -1.64 22.51
C ALA A 316 -3.22 -1.77 21.07
N ALA A 317 -4.53 -1.61 20.90
CA ALA A 317 -5.18 -1.44 19.61
C ALA A 317 -6.09 -0.21 19.72
N ILE A 318 -5.87 0.76 18.83
CA ILE A 318 -6.55 2.06 18.88
C ILE A 318 -7.39 2.22 17.62
N GLU A 319 -8.71 2.33 17.78
CA GLU A 319 -9.63 2.62 16.68
C GLU A 319 -9.34 4.01 16.10
N THR A 320 -9.14 4.08 14.79
CA THR A 320 -8.88 5.31 14.01
C THR A 320 -10.00 5.59 12.99
N TRP A 321 -11.12 4.87 13.12
CA TRP A 321 -12.34 5.06 12.34
C TRP A 321 -13.61 4.89 13.21
N PRO A 322 -14.66 5.74 13.03
CA PRO A 322 -14.65 6.97 12.23
C PRO A 322 -13.62 7.95 12.77
N THR A 323 -13.14 8.86 11.91
CA THR A 323 -12.28 9.96 12.37
C THR A 323 -13.10 10.79 13.37
N ARG A 324 -12.64 10.88 14.61
CA ARG A 324 -13.27 11.71 15.65
C ARG A 324 -13.16 13.19 15.31
#